data_AF-A0AAV8VJ49-F1
#
_entry.id   AF-A0AAV8VJ49-F1
#
_cell.length_a   1.000
_cell.length_b   1.000
_cell.length_c   1.000
_cell.angle_alpha   90.00
_cell.angle_beta   90.00
_cell.angle_gamma   90.00
#
_symmetry.space_group_name_H-M   'P 1'
#
loop_
_entity.id
_entity.type
_entity.pdbx_description
1 polymer ?
#
loop_
_entity_poly.entity_id
_entity_poly.type
_entity_poly.pdbx_seq_one_letter_code
_entity_poly.pdbx_strand_id
1 'polypeptide(L)'
;MSDSEDLPSDIEEAATSAVSTLLPSKSKDKYKKIYNRFTSWCEKKNLKNHLQEKVLLAYFSELSKSYSSSSLWAFYSMIRAVASMKNNIDISKYAQLQAFLKRKSEGYKPKKSRTFTKEEIARFLKEADDKKFLLTKVGLVIGIAGACRKQELTNLLNEKVKDEGSVFHIEITTTKTKISREFFITSGGFEGINMVEIVRRYKSLRPSNTGHDRFFVGFRQGVCIRQPVGINTFGNMPKNIASFLNLPYLEQYTGHCFRRSSTSILADSGADLLTIKRHGGWKSNTVAEGYIDTSKGNKKKIAAKILGEETPSANFYKLLDSSKIVYKPGKFGREEVFKLLTVDTATSLKFVTFVTRRQTAEMEESLRQLMEMLSAVKASQEEMKRGQEEMKTGQEEVKASQEELKEDMKKGKEELKEDMKRVQEEMKANQEEMKQKLEDKLHEMKTTIEDSNTKLENKLKEFEEAVEEEINQVKEEVKQDKEEINKKIEDLETKFRQLSTTGVIKTEGTVTTPSKVKVPTFDGKVSWNTYLRQFEAVAALRGEALEVLRTIHEASPTYATLTSALERRYGDAHLQHVYQAQLRSRRQRFEETIQQYEADI
;
A
#
# COMPACT_ATOMS: atom_id res chain seq x y z
N MET A 1 -4.87 65.79 2.69
CA MET A 1 -4.83 65.00 3.93
C MET A 1 -5.62 63.74 3.68
N SER A 2 -5.12 62.59 4.15
CA SER A 2 -5.76 61.29 3.99
C SER A 2 -6.00 60.77 5.39
N ASP A 3 -7.21 60.92 5.90
CA ASP A 3 -7.57 60.46 7.24
C ASP A 3 -7.58 58.92 7.24
N SER A 4 -6.48 58.34 7.72
CA SER A 4 -6.48 56.97 8.22
C SER A 4 -6.98 57.01 9.65
N GLU A 5 -8.24 56.63 9.87
CA GLU A 5 -8.76 56.35 11.20
C GLU A 5 -7.96 55.19 11.79
N ASP A 6 -7.04 55.49 12.73
CA ASP A 6 -6.31 54.46 13.48
C ASP A 6 -7.31 53.67 14.31
N LEU A 7 -7.24 52.33 14.24
CA LEU A 7 -8.14 51.46 15.00
C LEU A 7 -7.88 51.61 16.52
N PRO A 8 -8.93 51.55 17.36
CA PRO A 8 -8.76 51.48 18.81
C PRO A 8 -7.89 50.29 19.23
N SER A 9 -6.95 50.55 20.15
CA SER A 9 -5.93 49.58 20.58
C SER A 9 -6.52 48.29 21.18
N ASP A 10 -7.67 48.36 21.83
CA ASP A 10 -8.40 47.22 22.38
C ASP A 10 -8.97 46.31 21.28
N ILE A 11 -9.42 46.90 20.16
CA ILE A 11 -9.85 46.16 18.97
C ILE A 11 -8.65 45.53 18.26
N GLU A 12 -7.52 46.22 18.15
CA GLU A 12 -6.28 45.66 17.60
C GLU A 12 -5.73 44.48 18.43
N GLU A 13 -5.75 44.60 19.77
CA GLU A 13 -5.35 43.51 20.67
C GLU A 13 -6.30 42.32 20.57
N ALA A 14 -7.62 42.55 20.55
CA ALA A 14 -8.62 41.50 20.37
C ALA A 14 -8.46 40.78 19.01
N ALA A 15 -8.26 41.53 17.93
CA ALA A 15 -8.01 40.99 16.60
C ALA A 15 -6.69 40.18 16.55
N THR A 16 -5.61 40.71 17.13
CA THR A 16 -4.30 40.04 17.21
C THR A 16 -4.39 38.75 18.01
N SER A 17 -5.11 38.77 19.14
CA SER A 17 -5.39 37.60 19.97
C SER A 17 -6.15 36.53 19.18
N ALA A 18 -7.24 36.91 18.51
CA ALA A 18 -8.03 36.03 17.66
C ALA A 18 -7.20 35.41 16.53
N VAL A 19 -6.47 36.22 15.76
CA VAL A 19 -5.56 35.77 14.68
C VAL A 19 -4.52 34.77 15.20
N SER A 20 -4.01 34.96 16.42
CA SER A 20 -3.06 34.04 17.04
C SER A 20 -3.61 32.62 17.23
N THR A 21 -4.93 32.45 17.31
CA THR A 21 -5.60 31.15 17.51
C THR A 21 -5.89 30.39 16.20
N LEU A 22 -5.83 31.06 15.04
CA LEU A 22 -6.17 30.49 13.73
C LEU A 22 -5.23 29.35 13.29
N LEU A 23 -3.99 29.30 13.81
CA LEU A 23 -3.08 28.18 13.56
C LEU A 23 -3.50 26.92 14.34
N PRO A 24 -3.54 25.73 13.70
CA PRO A 24 -3.90 24.49 14.39
C PRO A 24 -3.00 24.23 15.60
N SER A 25 -3.56 24.25 16.81
CA SER A 25 -2.83 24.22 18.09
C SER A 25 -1.71 23.16 18.14
N LYS A 26 -2.03 21.91 17.79
CA LYS A 26 -1.08 20.78 17.75
C LYS A 26 0.08 20.93 16.73
N SER A 27 -0.05 21.82 15.75
CA SER A 27 0.94 22.01 14.67
C SER A 27 1.51 23.43 14.58
N LYS A 28 1.07 24.36 15.43
CA LYS A 28 1.44 25.79 15.40
C LYS A 28 2.96 26.00 15.31
N ASP A 29 3.75 25.27 16.09
CA ASP A 29 5.21 25.39 16.07
C ASP A 29 5.85 24.84 14.79
N LYS A 30 5.23 23.85 14.14
CA LYS A 30 5.70 23.34 12.84
C LYS A 30 5.49 24.38 11.74
N TYR A 31 4.34 25.06 11.76
CA TYR A 31 4.05 26.16 10.82
C TYR A 31 5.06 27.29 11.01
N LYS A 32 5.28 27.74 12.25
CA LYS A 32 6.31 28.73 12.60
C LYS A 32 7.71 28.31 12.13
N LYS A 33 8.16 27.09 12.44
CA LYS A 33 9.49 26.58 12.05
C LYS A 33 9.70 26.54 10.53
N ILE A 34 8.68 26.16 9.75
CA ILE A 34 8.77 26.14 8.29
C ILE A 34 8.78 27.56 7.71
N TYR A 35 7.99 28.48 8.27
CA TYR A 35 8.03 29.89 7.85
C TYR A 35 9.38 30.54 8.15
N ASN A 36 9.91 30.36 9.37
CA ASN A 36 11.22 30.88 9.75
C ASN A 36 12.35 30.29 8.88
N ARG A 37 12.27 29.01 8.48
CA ARG A 37 13.22 28.42 7.53
C ARG A 37 13.20 29.15 6.17
N PHE A 38 12.03 29.61 5.73
CA PHE A 38 11.88 30.37 4.49
C PHE A 38 12.42 31.80 4.64
N THR A 39 12.08 32.52 5.72
CA THR A 39 12.62 33.88 5.95
C THR A 39 14.15 33.86 6.08
N SER A 40 14.71 32.92 6.84
CA SER A 40 16.17 32.74 6.96
C SER A 40 16.88 32.38 5.65
N TRP A 41 16.18 31.79 4.67
CA TRP A 41 16.74 31.57 3.33
C TRP A 41 16.70 32.86 2.48
N CYS A 42 15.66 33.69 2.66
CA CYS A 42 15.56 34.99 2.00
C CYS A 42 16.58 36.00 2.55
N GLU A 43 16.76 36.03 3.87
CA GLU A 43 17.77 36.82 4.58
C GLU A 43 19.18 36.50 4.04
N LYS A 44 19.55 35.21 3.95
CA LYS A 44 20.83 34.75 3.38
C LYS A 44 21.05 35.10 1.91
N LYS A 45 19.99 35.46 1.18
CA LYS A 45 20.06 35.92 -0.22
C LYS A 45 19.82 37.43 -0.36
N ASN A 46 19.83 38.19 0.75
CA ASN A 46 19.64 39.63 0.80
C ASN A 46 18.33 40.12 0.12
N LEU A 47 17.27 39.31 0.16
CA LEU A 47 16.00 39.60 -0.53
C LEU A 47 15.08 40.51 0.30
N LYS A 48 14.97 41.78 -0.09
CA LYS A 48 14.13 42.78 0.60
C LYS A 48 12.63 42.47 0.54
N ASN A 49 12.10 42.01 -0.60
CA ASN A 49 10.69 41.64 -0.76
C ASN A 49 10.56 40.12 -0.97
N HIS A 50 10.45 39.39 0.14
CA HIS A 50 10.59 37.94 0.16
C HIS A 50 9.32 37.16 -0.26
N LEU A 51 8.13 37.75 -0.15
CA LEU A 51 6.86 37.05 -0.44
C LEU A 51 6.40 37.13 -1.92
N GLN A 52 7.27 37.52 -2.84
CA GLN A 52 6.97 37.53 -4.28
C GLN A 52 6.92 36.12 -4.88
N GLU A 53 6.09 35.93 -5.91
CA GLU A 53 5.95 34.64 -6.60
C GLU A 53 7.29 34.10 -7.16
N LYS A 54 8.12 34.97 -7.76
CA LYS A 54 9.46 34.60 -8.27
C LYS A 54 10.40 34.08 -7.17
N VAL A 55 10.34 34.67 -5.98
CA VAL A 55 11.16 34.27 -4.82
C VAL A 55 10.71 32.90 -4.29
N LEU A 56 9.40 32.71 -4.15
CA LEU A 56 8.82 31.43 -3.74
C LEU A 56 9.09 30.32 -4.78
N LEU A 57 9.00 30.63 -6.08
CA LEU A 57 9.37 29.70 -7.15
C LEU A 57 10.83 29.25 -7.03
N ALA A 58 11.77 30.17 -6.82
CA ALA A 58 13.17 29.84 -6.60
C ALA A 58 13.38 28.96 -5.35
N TYR A 59 12.72 29.31 -4.24
CA TYR A 59 12.77 28.54 -2.99
C TYR A 59 12.22 27.11 -3.16
N PHE A 60 11.04 26.97 -3.77
CA PHE A 60 10.42 25.65 -4.00
C PHE A 60 11.17 24.84 -5.07
N SER A 61 11.82 25.49 -6.04
CA SER A 61 12.74 24.84 -6.98
C SER A 61 13.93 24.23 -6.25
N GLU A 62 14.59 24.98 -5.37
CA GLU A 62 15.70 24.48 -4.54
C GLU A 62 15.27 23.33 -3.62
N LEU A 63 14.14 23.48 -2.90
CA LEU A 63 13.58 22.41 -2.06
C LEU A 63 13.19 21.16 -2.87
N SER A 64 12.74 21.30 -4.12
CA SER A 64 12.32 20.14 -4.93
C SER A 64 13.45 19.17 -5.25
N LYS A 65 14.72 19.59 -5.10
CA LYS A 65 15.90 18.72 -5.25
C LYS A 65 16.06 17.72 -4.10
N SER A 66 15.47 17.98 -2.93
CA SER A 66 15.69 17.19 -1.70
C SER A 66 14.42 16.70 -1.01
N TYR A 67 13.23 17.19 -1.40
CA TYR A 67 11.96 16.84 -0.77
C TYR A 67 10.93 16.30 -1.76
N SER A 68 10.12 15.33 -1.30
CA SER A 68 8.98 14.83 -2.06
C SER A 68 7.95 15.93 -2.33
N SER A 69 7.23 15.83 -3.45
CA SER A 69 6.14 16.75 -3.81
C SER A 69 5.10 16.93 -2.70
N SER A 70 4.73 15.84 -2.02
CA SER A 70 3.87 15.86 -0.82
C SER A 70 4.43 16.69 0.34
N SER A 71 5.75 16.76 0.49
CA SER A 71 6.43 17.62 1.46
C SER A 71 6.45 19.08 0.98
N LEU A 72 6.69 19.33 -0.31
CA LEU A 72 6.61 20.67 -0.90
C LEU A 72 5.22 21.28 -0.72
N TRP A 73 4.15 20.54 -1.03
CA TRP A 73 2.77 20.98 -0.82
C TRP A 73 2.46 21.25 0.67
N ALA A 74 3.02 20.47 1.58
CA ALA A 74 2.90 20.73 3.02
C ALA A 74 3.65 22.01 3.43
N PHE A 75 4.86 22.24 2.92
CA PHE A 75 5.62 23.47 3.18
C PHE A 75 4.90 24.70 2.59
N TYR A 76 4.41 24.61 1.35
CA TYR A 76 3.59 25.64 0.71
C TYR A 76 2.35 25.97 1.54
N SER A 77 1.61 24.96 2.00
CA SER A 77 0.41 25.16 2.83
C SER A 77 0.74 25.84 4.17
N MET A 78 1.88 25.49 4.78
CA MET A 78 2.34 26.12 6.03
C MET A 78 2.79 27.56 5.81
N ILE A 79 3.55 27.84 4.74
CA ILE A 79 3.98 29.20 4.39
C ILE A 79 2.78 30.07 4.02
N ARG A 80 1.85 29.56 3.21
CA ARG A 80 0.60 30.25 2.84
C ARG A 80 -0.18 30.69 4.07
N ALA A 81 -0.43 29.77 5.00
CA ALA A 81 -1.16 30.09 6.22
C ALA A 81 -0.46 31.20 7.01
N VAL A 82 0.85 31.08 7.24
CA VAL A 82 1.60 32.08 8.03
C VAL A 82 1.72 33.43 7.32
N ALA A 83 1.98 33.46 6.01
CA ALA A 83 2.05 34.69 5.21
C ALA A 83 0.69 35.42 5.16
N SER A 84 -0.41 34.66 5.00
CA SER A 84 -1.76 35.22 4.99
C SER A 84 -2.13 35.88 6.32
N MET A 85 -1.73 35.33 7.47
CA MET A 85 -2.04 35.95 8.77
C MET A 85 -1.05 37.05 9.17
N LYS A 86 0.25 36.92 8.86
CA LYS A 86 1.28 37.87 9.31
C LYS A 86 1.50 39.05 8.38
N ASN A 87 1.29 38.86 7.09
CA ASN A 87 1.67 39.81 6.05
C ASN A 87 0.50 40.19 5.14
N ASN A 88 -0.70 39.66 5.42
CA ASN A 88 -1.91 39.82 4.61
C ASN A 88 -1.73 39.44 3.11
N ILE A 89 -0.79 38.53 2.82
CA ILE A 89 -0.47 38.09 1.46
C ILE A 89 -0.99 36.67 1.24
N ASP A 90 -1.98 36.52 0.34
CA ASP A 90 -2.46 35.21 -0.09
C ASP A 90 -1.68 34.69 -1.31
N ILE A 91 -0.65 33.89 -1.04
CA ILE A 91 0.15 33.20 -2.07
C ILE A 91 -0.63 32.14 -2.86
N SER A 92 -1.95 31.97 -2.62
CA SER A 92 -2.80 31.13 -3.48
C SER A 92 -3.01 31.71 -4.87
N LYS A 93 -2.90 33.03 -5.01
CA LYS A 93 -3.04 33.73 -6.30
C LYS A 93 -1.84 33.51 -7.24
N TYR A 94 -0.77 32.88 -6.74
CA TYR A 94 0.47 32.64 -7.48
C TYR A 94 0.35 31.39 -8.38
N ALA A 95 -0.16 31.62 -9.58
CA ALA A 95 -0.51 30.59 -10.55
C ALA A 95 0.71 29.81 -11.08
N GLN A 96 1.85 30.47 -11.30
CA GLN A 96 3.09 29.82 -11.76
C GLN A 96 3.67 28.91 -10.66
N LEU A 97 3.63 29.39 -9.39
CA LEU A 97 4.03 28.59 -8.22
C LEU A 97 3.15 27.36 -8.06
N GLN A 98 1.82 27.50 -8.17
CA GLN A 98 0.92 26.36 -8.13
C GLN A 98 1.16 25.39 -9.30
N ALA A 99 1.34 25.89 -10.53
CA ALA A 99 1.63 25.06 -11.69
C ALA A 99 2.97 24.29 -11.55
N PHE A 100 3.99 24.92 -10.96
CA PHE A 100 5.25 24.26 -10.62
C PHE A 100 5.03 23.13 -9.60
N LEU A 101 4.32 23.39 -8.51
CA LEU A 101 4.05 22.40 -7.47
C LEU A 101 3.15 21.25 -7.96
N LYS A 102 2.20 21.53 -8.87
CA LYS A 102 1.38 20.52 -9.55
C LYS A 102 2.24 19.61 -10.43
N ARG A 103 3.08 20.18 -11.31
CA ARG A 103 4.02 19.41 -12.15
C ARG A 103 4.98 18.54 -11.34
N LYS A 104 5.51 19.04 -10.22
CA LYS A 104 6.34 18.22 -9.31
C LYS A 104 5.58 17.08 -8.63
N SER A 105 4.24 17.11 -8.60
CA SER A 105 3.40 16.01 -8.11
C SER A 105 3.05 14.94 -9.16
N GLU A 106 3.32 15.18 -10.44
CA GLU A 106 3.03 14.20 -11.50
C GLU A 106 3.84 12.90 -11.28
N GLY A 107 3.19 11.75 -11.52
CA GLY A 107 3.77 10.43 -11.26
C GLY A 107 4.04 10.09 -9.78
N TYR A 108 3.86 11.01 -8.82
CA TYR A 108 4.20 10.78 -7.42
C TYR A 108 3.30 9.70 -6.79
N LYS A 109 3.91 8.57 -6.41
CA LYS A 109 3.26 7.48 -5.68
C LYS A 109 3.55 7.61 -4.16
N PRO A 110 2.53 7.88 -3.32
CA PRO A 110 2.75 8.00 -1.87
C PRO A 110 3.26 6.69 -1.25
N LYS A 111 4.32 6.78 -0.44
CA LYS A 111 4.80 5.63 0.35
C LYS A 111 3.70 5.18 1.32
N LYS A 112 3.31 3.91 1.25
CA LYS A 112 2.22 3.30 2.02
C LYS A 112 2.79 2.19 2.92
N SER A 113 2.40 2.17 4.20
CA SER A 113 2.81 1.14 5.16
C SER A 113 2.42 -0.26 4.68
N ARG A 114 3.29 -1.26 4.83
CA ARG A 114 2.94 -2.67 4.58
C ARG A 114 1.81 -3.15 5.50
N THR A 115 1.21 -4.26 5.11
CA THR A 115 0.01 -4.88 5.71
C THR A 115 0.25 -6.37 5.86
N PHE A 116 -0.12 -6.91 7.02
CA PHE A 116 -0.28 -8.35 7.24
C PHE A 116 -1.52 -8.90 6.53
N THR A 117 -1.45 -10.17 6.12
CA THR A 117 -2.59 -10.99 5.66
C THR A 117 -3.36 -11.62 6.85
N LYS A 118 -4.43 -12.38 6.59
CA LYS A 118 -5.19 -13.07 7.65
C LYS A 118 -4.32 -14.15 8.31
N GLU A 119 -3.59 -14.87 7.50
CA GLU A 119 -2.76 -16.04 7.84
C GLU A 119 -1.52 -15.60 8.65
N GLU A 120 -0.89 -14.48 8.25
CA GLU A 120 0.21 -13.86 9.01
C GLU A 120 -0.23 -13.39 10.40
N ILE A 121 -1.45 -12.84 10.52
CA ILE A 121 -2.03 -12.45 11.82
C ILE A 121 -2.35 -13.69 12.65
N ALA A 122 -2.99 -14.72 12.06
CA ALA A 122 -3.31 -15.96 12.75
C ALA A 122 -2.06 -16.63 13.31
N ARG A 123 -1.02 -16.77 12.47
CA ARG A 123 0.29 -17.31 12.86
C ARG A 123 0.90 -16.55 14.03
N PHE A 124 0.94 -15.21 14.00
CA PHE A 124 1.45 -14.43 15.13
C PHE A 124 0.63 -14.60 16.41
N LEU A 125 -0.71 -14.59 16.31
CA LEU A 125 -1.59 -14.74 17.48
C LEU A 125 -1.48 -16.14 18.10
N LYS A 126 -1.22 -17.19 17.30
CA LYS A 126 -1.08 -18.58 17.73
C LYS A 126 0.31 -18.90 18.28
N GLU A 127 1.38 -18.51 17.58
CA GLU A 127 2.75 -18.99 17.85
C GLU A 127 3.56 -18.08 18.79
N ALA A 128 3.29 -16.77 18.84
CA ALA A 128 4.09 -15.86 19.64
C ALA A 128 3.84 -16.06 21.15
N ASP A 129 4.90 -16.21 21.95
CA ASP A 129 4.78 -16.40 23.41
C ASP A 129 4.09 -15.21 24.10
N ASP A 130 3.00 -15.50 24.80
CA ASP A 130 2.23 -14.52 25.57
C ASP A 130 3.07 -13.80 26.64
N LYS A 131 4.07 -14.44 27.27
CA LYS A 131 4.93 -13.80 28.28
C LYS A 131 5.68 -12.59 27.73
N LYS A 132 5.94 -12.57 26.42
CA LYS A 132 6.63 -11.49 25.71
C LYS A 132 5.68 -10.64 24.87
N PHE A 133 4.68 -11.25 24.24
CA PHE A 133 3.90 -10.63 23.16
C PHE A 133 2.43 -10.33 23.48
N LEU A 134 1.87 -10.70 24.65
CA LEU A 134 0.44 -10.50 24.95
C LEU A 134 -0.03 -9.05 24.71
N LEU A 135 0.71 -8.04 25.19
CA LEU A 135 0.41 -6.63 24.91
C LEU A 135 0.38 -6.31 23.39
N THR A 136 1.28 -6.92 22.62
CA THR A 136 1.35 -6.75 21.16
C THR A 136 0.20 -7.47 20.46
N LYS A 137 -0.20 -8.66 20.94
CA LYS A 137 -1.39 -9.39 20.45
C LYS A 137 -2.67 -8.59 20.70
N VAL A 138 -2.86 -8.03 21.89
CA VAL A 138 -4.04 -7.21 22.24
C VAL A 138 -4.04 -5.91 21.42
N GLY A 139 -2.88 -5.26 21.27
CA GLY A 139 -2.72 -4.07 20.42
C GLY A 139 -3.01 -4.35 18.93
N LEU A 140 -2.64 -5.55 18.45
CA LEU A 140 -2.99 -6.03 17.11
C LEU A 140 -4.49 -6.31 16.99
N VAL A 141 -5.09 -7.08 17.90
CA VAL A 141 -6.53 -7.41 17.91
C VAL A 141 -7.39 -6.14 17.91
N ILE A 142 -7.19 -5.23 18.86
CA ILE A 142 -7.92 -3.95 18.95
C ILE A 142 -7.59 -3.05 17.74
N GLY A 143 -6.35 -3.08 17.27
CA GLY A 143 -5.89 -2.35 16.08
C GLY A 143 -6.56 -2.81 14.78
N ILE A 144 -6.81 -4.11 14.65
CA ILE A 144 -7.46 -4.73 13.50
C ILE A 144 -8.97 -4.59 13.60
N ALA A 145 -9.60 -5.00 14.71
CA ALA A 145 -11.04 -4.97 14.88
C ALA A 145 -11.63 -3.56 14.76
N GLY A 146 -10.92 -2.53 15.23
CA GLY A 146 -11.35 -1.14 15.09
C GLY A 146 -10.73 -0.36 13.95
N ALA A 147 -9.82 -0.93 13.14
CA ALA A 147 -8.98 -0.18 12.19
C ALA A 147 -8.29 1.05 12.83
N CYS A 148 -7.81 0.89 14.07
CA CYS A 148 -7.40 1.99 14.95
C CYS A 148 -6.08 2.66 14.51
N ARG A 149 -5.98 3.97 14.72
CA ARG A 149 -4.70 4.71 14.60
C ARG A 149 -3.87 4.52 15.86
N LYS A 150 -2.53 4.58 15.76
CA LYS A 150 -1.64 4.46 16.94
C LYS A 150 -1.96 5.45 18.08
N GLN A 151 -2.44 6.66 17.77
CA GLN A 151 -2.86 7.63 18.79
C GLN A 151 -4.18 7.23 19.48
N GLU A 152 -5.10 6.59 18.76
CA GLU A 152 -6.36 6.08 19.32
C GLU A 152 -6.06 4.94 20.30
N LEU A 153 -5.16 4.01 19.93
CA LEU A 153 -4.66 2.97 20.84
C LEU A 153 -3.93 3.56 22.06
N THR A 154 -3.11 4.61 21.87
CA THR A 154 -2.38 5.27 22.98
C THR A 154 -3.31 5.95 23.99
N ASN A 155 -4.44 6.47 23.52
CA ASN A 155 -5.37 7.27 24.32
C ASN A 155 -6.63 6.49 24.74
N LEU A 156 -6.73 5.20 24.38
CA LEU A 156 -7.88 4.36 24.73
C LEU A 156 -8.01 4.26 26.26
N LEU A 157 -9.20 4.58 26.78
CA LEU A 157 -9.50 4.58 28.21
C LEU A 157 -9.97 3.20 28.68
N ASN A 158 -9.66 2.83 29.91
CA ASN A 158 -9.98 1.53 30.50
C ASN A 158 -11.49 1.31 30.66
N GLU A 159 -12.22 2.35 31.08
CA GLU A 159 -13.69 2.38 31.14
C GLU A 159 -14.38 2.21 29.78
N LYS A 160 -13.67 2.52 28.68
CA LYS A 160 -14.18 2.44 27.30
C LYS A 160 -13.86 1.12 26.60
N VAL A 161 -13.38 0.11 27.35
CA VAL A 161 -13.18 -1.27 26.90
C VAL A 161 -14.01 -2.19 27.79
N LYS A 162 -15.26 -2.44 27.40
CA LYS A 162 -16.23 -3.23 28.17
C LYS A 162 -16.18 -4.69 27.75
N ASP A 163 -16.24 -5.59 28.72
CA ASP A 163 -16.34 -7.04 28.49
C ASP A 163 -17.82 -7.41 28.65
N GLU A 164 -18.44 -7.90 27.58
CA GLU A 164 -19.86 -8.28 27.52
C GLU A 164 -20.01 -9.81 27.37
N GLY A 165 -18.99 -10.56 27.82
CA GLY A 165 -18.98 -12.03 27.85
C GLY A 165 -18.65 -12.65 26.49
N SER A 166 -19.55 -12.55 25.52
CA SER A 166 -19.34 -13.09 24.16
C SER A 166 -18.52 -12.15 23.26
N VAL A 167 -18.50 -10.85 23.59
CA VAL A 167 -17.83 -9.79 22.83
C VAL A 167 -17.14 -8.78 23.76
N PHE A 168 -16.22 -7.98 23.20
CA PHE A 168 -15.81 -6.70 23.81
C PHE A 168 -16.40 -5.53 23.04
N HIS A 169 -17.03 -4.59 23.75
CA HIS A 169 -17.45 -3.28 23.22
C HIS A 169 -16.34 -2.25 23.48
N ILE A 170 -15.91 -1.52 22.44
CA ILE A 170 -14.84 -0.53 22.53
C ILE A 170 -15.28 0.81 21.95
N GLU A 171 -15.21 1.86 22.76
CA GLU A 171 -15.52 3.24 22.37
C GLU A 171 -14.25 4.10 22.22
N ILE A 172 -14.13 4.87 21.13
CA ILE A 172 -13.07 5.85 20.90
C ILE A 172 -13.69 7.25 20.90
N THR A 173 -13.69 7.89 22.06
CA THR A 173 -14.22 9.25 22.27
C THR A 173 -13.40 10.34 21.60
N THR A 174 -12.08 10.16 21.45
CA THR A 174 -11.15 11.23 21.02
C THR A 174 -10.43 10.91 19.71
N THR A 175 -11.12 11.06 18.57
CA THR A 175 -10.50 10.91 17.24
C THR A 175 -9.86 12.22 16.73
N LYS A 176 -8.97 12.12 15.73
CA LYS A 176 -8.38 13.29 15.02
C LYS A 176 -9.45 14.26 14.49
N THR A 177 -10.68 13.78 14.27
CA THR A 177 -11.80 14.51 13.69
C THR A 177 -12.88 14.92 14.71
N LYS A 178 -12.65 14.75 16.02
CA LYS A 178 -13.64 15.02 17.10
C LYS A 178 -14.97 14.27 16.96
N ILE A 179 -14.96 13.09 16.33
CA ILE A 179 -16.13 12.21 16.18
C ILE A 179 -15.91 10.99 17.08
N SER A 180 -16.83 10.69 17.99
CA SER A 180 -16.80 9.41 18.72
C SER A 180 -17.20 8.28 17.78
N ARG A 181 -16.65 7.09 18.00
CA ARG A 181 -17.06 5.86 17.31
C ARG A 181 -16.82 4.64 18.18
N GLU A 182 -17.57 3.59 17.92
CA GLU A 182 -17.46 2.32 18.61
C GLU A 182 -17.23 1.16 17.63
N PHE A 183 -16.79 0.03 18.15
CA PHE A 183 -16.67 -1.23 17.44
C PHE A 183 -16.65 -2.40 18.43
N PHE A 184 -16.86 -3.61 17.92
CA PHE A 184 -16.91 -4.83 18.71
C PHE A 184 -15.78 -5.79 18.33
N ILE A 185 -15.34 -6.61 19.29
CA ILE A 185 -14.46 -7.76 19.08
C ILE A 185 -15.28 -9.01 19.40
N THR A 186 -15.50 -9.85 18.40
CA THR A 186 -16.26 -11.10 18.51
C THR A 186 -15.34 -12.28 18.78
N SER A 187 -15.90 -13.37 19.33
CA SER A 187 -15.21 -14.67 19.46
C SER A 187 -14.81 -15.28 18.11
N GLY A 188 -15.49 -14.91 17.02
CA GLY A 188 -15.13 -15.26 15.64
C GLY A 188 -13.72 -14.76 15.28
N GLY A 189 -12.79 -15.71 15.11
CA GLY A 189 -11.36 -15.47 14.97
C GLY A 189 -10.81 -15.50 13.54
N PHE A 190 -9.54 -15.09 13.40
CA PHE A 190 -8.72 -15.60 12.28
C PHE A 190 -8.39 -17.06 12.58
N GLU A 191 -8.73 -17.97 11.66
CA GLU A 191 -8.43 -19.42 11.77
C GLU A 191 -8.84 -20.05 13.12
N GLY A 192 -10.01 -19.64 13.65
CA GLY A 192 -10.55 -20.16 14.91
C GLY A 192 -9.94 -19.58 16.20
N ILE A 193 -9.04 -18.60 16.12
CA ILE A 193 -8.38 -18.00 17.30
C ILE A 193 -9.35 -17.06 18.04
N ASN A 194 -9.73 -17.41 19.28
CA ASN A 194 -10.63 -16.60 20.09
C ASN A 194 -9.98 -15.26 20.52
N MET A 195 -10.31 -14.18 19.81
CA MET A 195 -9.76 -12.85 20.08
C MET A 195 -10.23 -12.26 21.41
N VAL A 196 -11.43 -12.61 21.86
CA VAL A 196 -12.03 -12.14 23.12
C VAL A 196 -11.21 -12.63 24.31
N GLU A 197 -10.79 -13.90 24.31
CA GLU A 197 -9.92 -14.45 25.36
C GLU A 197 -8.56 -13.75 25.45
N ILE A 198 -7.95 -13.36 24.32
CA ILE A 198 -6.68 -12.63 24.30
C ILE A 198 -6.81 -11.27 24.99
N VAL A 199 -7.89 -10.53 24.70
CA VAL A 199 -8.18 -9.23 25.34
C VAL A 199 -8.50 -9.42 26.83
N ARG A 200 -9.31 -10.43 27.17
CA ARG A 200 -9.68 -10.78 28.55
C ARG A 200 -8.48 -11.15 29.41
N ARG A 201 -7.56 -11.97 28.89
CA ARG A 201 -6.30 -12.36 29.55
C ARG A 201 -5.46 -11.14 29.93
N TYR A 202 -5.28 -10.20 29.00
CA TYR A 202 -4.58 -8.95 29.29
C TYR A 202 -5.32 -8.05 30.29
N LYS A 203 -6.65 -7.93 30.17
CA LYS A 203 -7.48 -7.14 31.09
C LYS A 203 -7.45 -7.69 32.52
N SER A 204 -7.42 -9.02 32.70
CA SER A 204 -7.30 -9.67 34.02
C SER A 204 -5.94 -9.45 34.69
N LEU A 205 -4.86 -9.33 33.90
CA LEU A 205 -3.52 -9.04 34.39
C LEU A 205 -3.29 -7.54 34.68
N ARG A 206 -4.15 -6.65 34.17
CA ARG A 206 -3.98 -5.19 34.30
C ARG A 206 -4.20 -4.75 35.77
N PRO A 207 -3.24 -4.05 36.41
CA PRO A 207 -3.45 -3.47 37.73
C PRO A 207 -4.62 -2.48 37.73
N SER A 208 -5.42 -2.47 38.79
CA SER A 208 -6.48 -1.48 38.99
C SER A 208 -5.89 -0.08 39.23
N ASN A 209 -5.01 0.04 40.23
CA ASN A 209 -4.34 1.29 40.59
C ASN A 209 -3.14 1.59 39.68
N THR A 210 -3.37 2.43 38.67
CA THR A 210 -2.37 2.81 37.64
C THR A 210 -1.99 4.28 37.66
N GLY A 211 -2.69 5.13 38.43
CA GLY A 211 -2.49 6.59 38.43
C GLY A 211 -2.88 7.28 37.11
N HIS A 212 -3.59 6.58 36.22
CA HIS A 212 -4.10 7.11 34.95
C HIS A 212 -5.22 6.22 34.39
N ASP A 213 -6.04 6.75 33.48
CA ASP A 213 -7.23 6.03 32.98
C ASP A 213 -6.99 5.21 31.70
N ARG A 214 -5.80 5.28 31.08
CA ARG A 214 -5.49 4.55 29.85
C ARG A 214 -5.60 3.03 30.03
N PHE A 215 -6.29 2.36 29.11
CA PHE A 215 -6.43 0.91 29.07
C PHE A 215 -5.06 0.21 28.98
N PHE A 216 -4.24 0.61 28.02
CA PHE A 216 -2.95 -0.03 27.77
C PHE A 216 -1.86 0.45 28.74
N VAL A 217 -1.41 -0.50 29.56
CA VAL A 217 -0.26 -0.42 30.45
C VAL A 217 0.90 -1.29 29.95
N GLY A 218 2.13 -0.98 30.36
CA GLY A 218 3.33 -1.72 29.97
C GLY A 218 3.26 -3.20 30.37
N PHE A 219 3.98 -4.05 29.66
CA PHE A 219 3.95 -5.50 29.89
C PHE A 219 5.37 -6.06 29.76
N ARG A 220 5.79 -6.89 30.72
CA ARG A 220 7.12 -7.52 30.77
C ARG A 220 7.02 -8.89 31.44
N GLN A 221 7.57 -9.93 30.80
CA GLN A 221 7.69 -11.29 31.36
C GLN A 221 6.39 -11.84 31.99
N GLY A 222 5.27 -11.73 31.27
CA GLY A 222 3.96 -12.19 31.73
C GLY A 222 3.18 -11.22 32.61
N VAL A 223 3.77 -10.10 33.05
CA VAL A 223 3.18 -9.19 34.05
C VAL A 223 2.93 -7.79 33.47
N CYS A 224 1.76 -7.22 33.77
CA CYS A 224 1.45 -5.82 33.50
C CYS A 224 2.06 -4.89 34.57
N ILE A 225 2.81 -3.87 34.13
CA ILE A 225 3.38 -2.81 34.98
C ILE A 225 2.54 -1.54 34.89
N ARG A 226 2.49 -0.71 35.94
CA ARG A 226 1.59 0.46 36.02
C ARG A 226 1.82 1.56 34.95
N GLN A 227 2.97 1.59 34.28
CA GLN A 227 3.32 2.65 33.33
C GLN A 227 2.44 2.61 32.06
N PRO A 228 1.91 3.74 31.55
CA PRO A 228 1.12 3.76 30.33
C PRO A 228 1.96 3.46 29.08
N VAL A 229 1.39 2.76 28.10
CA VAL A 229 2.08 2.48 26.83
C VAL A 229 2.25 3.74 25.99
N GLY A 230 3.45 3.96 25.47
CA GLY A 230 3.80 5.11 24.63
C GLY A 230 3.39 4.97 23.17
N ILE A 231 3.14 6.11 22.51
CA ILE A 231 2.75 6.16 21.08
C ILE A 231 3.79 5.57 20.12
N ASN A 232 5.07 5.56 20.51
CA ASN A 232 6.14 4.96 19.72
C ASN A 232 6.16 3.42 19.86
N THR A 233 5.73 2.88 21.01
CA THR A 233 5.55 1.44 21.20
C THR A 233 4.48 0.92 20.23
N PHE A 234 3.30 1.54 20.18
CA PHE A 234 2.28 1.23 19.16
C PHE A 234 2.75 1.52 17.72
N GLY A 235 3.64 2.50 17.54
CA GLY A 235 4.29 2.79 16.26
C GLY A 235 5.17 1.65 15.75
N ASN A 236 5.83 0.94 16.66
CA ASN A 236 6.81 -0.12 16.38
C ASN A 236 6.23 -1.54 16.53
N MET A 237 5.08 -1.73 17.18
CA MET A 237 4.41 -3.05 17.28
C MET A 237 4.32 -3.78 15.92
N PRO A 238 3.94 -3.16 14.79
CA PRO A 238 3.93 -3.84 13.50
C PRO A 238 5.32 -4.29 13.05
N LYS A 239 6.37 -3.49 13.25
CA LYS A 239 7.76 -3.89 12.97
C LYS A 239 8.18 -5.10 13.82
N ASN A 240 7.78 -5.14 15.10
CA ASN A 240 8.07 -6.27 15.99
C ASN A 240 7.35 -7.55 15.55
N ILE A 241 6.10 -7.45 15.09
CA ILE A 241 5.32 -8.58 14.54
C ILE A 241 5.96 -9.06 13.23
N ALA A 242 6.30 -8.15 12.32
CA ALA A 242 6.98 -8.48 11.07
C ALA A 242 8.34 -9.15 11.30
N SER A 243 9.08 -8.73 12.34
CA SER A 243 10.34 -9.35 12.75
C SER A 243 10.15 -10.74 13.35
N PHE A 244 9.07 -10.99 14.10
CA PHE A 244 8.73 -12.35 14.57
C PHE A 244 8.36 -13.27 13.41
N LEU A 245 7.59 -12.75 12.45
CA LEU A 245 7.13 -13.48 11.27
C LEU A 245 8.18 -13.61 10.15
N ASN A 246 9.42 -13.15 10.37
CA ASN A 246 10.51 -13.10 9.40
C ASN A 246 10.15 -12.45 8.04
N LEU A 247 9.34 -11.38 8.08
CA LEU A 247 8.88 -10.70 6.85
C LEU A 247 9.91 -9.69 6.33
N PRO A 248 10.06 -9.56 5.00
CA PRO A 248 11.03 -8.63 4.41
C PRO A 248 10.58 -7.16 4.55
N TYR A 249 11.55 -6.24 4.47
CA TYR A 249 11.34 -4.79 4.53
C TYR A 249 10.72 -4.28 5.85
N LEU A 250 11.28 -4.70 6.99
CA LEU A 250 10.80 -4.39 8.36
C LEU A 250 10.44 -2.90 8.59
N GLU A 251 11.23 -1.95 8.07
CA GLU A 251 10.97 -0.51 8.22
C GLU A 251 9.67 -0.02 7.54
N GLN A 252 9.08 -0.82 6.65
CA GLN A 252 7.82 -0.49 5.99
C GLN A 252 6.59 -0.86 6.84
N TYR A 253 6.76 -1.61 7.95
CA TYR A 253 5.71 -1.94 8.92
C TYR A 253 5.60 -0.86 10.00
N THR A 254 4.98 0.26 9.63
CA THR A 254 4.81 1.43 10.49
C THR A 254 3.50 1.38 11.27
N GLY A 255 3.30 2.27 12.26
CA GLY A 255 2.05 2.40 13.04
C GLY A 255 0.75 2.77 12.29
N HIS A 256 0.70 2.70 10.96
CA HIS A 256 -0.53 2.63 10.17
C HIS A 256 -0.88 1.21 9.69
N CYS A 257 0.02 0.24 9.87
CA CYS A 257 -0.08 -1.13 9.39
C CYS A 257 -1.39 -1.80 9.79
N PHE A 258 -1.73 -1.89 11.09
CA PHE A 258 -2.95 -2.56 11.57
C PHE A 258 -4.22 -2.02 10.90
N ARG A 259 -4.36 -0.70 10.88
CA ARG A 259 -5.47 -0.02 10.19
C ARG A 259 -5.53 -0.37 8.70
N ARG A 260 -4.38 -0.43 8.00
CA ARG A 260 -4.34 -0.82 6.58
C ARG A 260 -4.65 -2.30 6.37
N SER A 261 -4.14 -3.19 7.23
CA SER A 261 -4.44 -4.63 7.20
C SER A 261 -5.92 -4.88 7.39
N SER A 262 -6.51 -4.31 8.44
CA SER A 262 -7.94 -4.38 8.73
C SER A 262 -8.79 -4.03 7.51
N THR A 263 -8.47 -2.93 6.84
CA THR A 263 -9.22 -2.49 5.65
C THR A 263 -8.96 -3.34 4.41
N SER A 264 -7.72 -3.83 4.20
CA SER A 264 -7.43 -4.78 3.10
C SER A 264 -8.20 -6.07 3.30
N ILE A 265 -8.14 -6.64 4.51
CA ILE A 265 -8.84 -7.87 4.92
C ILE A 265 -10.35 -7.74 4.72
N LEU A 266 -10.92 -6.58 5.04
CA LEU A 266 -12.34 -6.28 4.82
C LEU A 266 -12.69 -6.20 3.33
N ALA A 267 -11.85 -5.53 2.52
CA ALA A 267 -12.02 -5.45 1.07
C ALA A 267 -11.85 -6.81 0.37
N ASP A 268 -10.85 -7.61 0.75
CA ASP A 268 -10.62 -8.97 0.23
C ASP A 268 -11.79 -9.92 0.58
N SER A 269 -12.47 -9.66 1.70
CA SER A 269 -13.69 -10.38 2.08
C SER A 269 -14.90 -10.03 1.19
N GLY A 270 -14.85 -8.92 0.44
CA GLY A 270 -15.90 -8.48 -0.49
C GLY A 270 -16.81 -7.38 0.05
N ALA A 271 -16.40 -6.69 1.11
CA ALA A 271 -17.16 -5.58 1.66
C ALA A 271 -17.20 -4.39 0.69
N ASP A 272 -18.33 -3.68 0.69
CA ASP A 272 -18.56 -2.53 -0.18
C ASP A 272 -17.83 -1.26 0.31
N LEU A 273 -17.86 -0.24 -0.55
CA LEU A 273 -17.21 1.05 -0.29
C LEU A 273 -17.75 1.72 0.98
N LEU A 274 -19.06 1.64 1.25
CA LEU A 274 -19.69 2.30 2.38
C LEU A 274 -19.36 1.59 3.71
N THR A 275 -19.32 0.26 3.74
CA THR A 275 -18.84 -0.52 4.90
C THR A 275 -17.38 -0.18 5.21
N ILE A 276 -16.50 -0.19 4.21
CA ILE A 276 -15.08 0.18 4.38
C ILE A 276 -14.91 1.62 4.87
N LYS A 277 -15.69 2.55 4.31
CA LYS A 277 -15.66 3.97 4.67
C LYS A 277 -16.10 4.20 6.13
N ARG A 278 -17.17 3.54 6.57
CA ARG A 278 -17.68 3.56 7.96
C ARG A 278 -16.67 2.95 8.91
N HIS A 279 -16.19 1.73 8.62
CA HIS A 279 -15.22 0.98 9.44
C HIS A 279 -13.95 1.79 9.74
N GLY A 280 -13.35 2.40 8.73
CA GLY A 280 -12.20 3.28 8.95
C GLY A 280 -12.55 4.64 9.55
N GLY A 281 -13.78 5.12 9.41
CA GLY A 281 -14.14 6.51 9.72
C GLY A 281 -13.45 7.49 8.75
N TRP A 282 -13.67 7.32 7.45
CA TRP A 282 -13.21 8.23 6.40
C TRP A 282 -14.36 9.12 5.89
N LYS A 283 -14.09 10.41 5.69
CA LYS A 283 -15.08 11.34 5.09
C LYS A 283 -15.11 11.29 3.56
N SER A 284 -13.95 11.16 2.92
CA SER A 284 -13.77 11.03 1.46
C SER A 284 -13.73 9.56 1.03
N ASN A 285 -14.30 9.26 -0.14
CA ASN A 285 -14.31 7.92 -0.74
C ASN A 285 -12.92 7.52 -1.29
N THR A 286 -12.15 8.46 -1.84
CA THR A 286 -10.84 8.25 -2.48
C THR A 286 -9.84 7.46 -1.65
N VAL A 287 -9.91 7.59 -0.31
CA VAL A 287 -9.02 6.84 0.59
C VAL A 287 -9.50 5.40 0.76
N ALA A 288 -10.80 5.13 0.69
CA ALA A 288 -11.43 3.82 0.80
C ALA A 288 -11.35 3.03 -0.53
N GLU A 289 -11.66 3.69 -1.65
CA GLU A 289 -11.48 3.17 -3.03
C GLU A 289 -10.08 2.57 -3.22
N GLY A 290 -9.04 3.33 -2.87
CA GLY A 290 -7.65 2.89 -2.96
C GLY A 290 -7.20 1.76 -2.03
N TYR A 291 -8.12 1.10 -1.30
CA TYR A 291 -7.93 -0.26 -0.74
C TYR A 291 -8.63 -1.32 -1.59
N ILE A 292 -9.88 -1.07 -2.02
CA ILE A 292 -10.66 -1.95 -2.90
C ILE A 292 -9.91 -2.17 -4.22
N ASP A 293 -9.39 -1.11 -4.83
CA ASP A 293 -8.59 -1.14 -6.07
C ASP A 293 -7.29 -1.96 -5.93
N THR A 294 -6.84 -2.21 -4.70
CA THR A 294 -5.64 -2.99 -4.40
C THR A 294 -5.95 -4.39 -3.85
N SER A 295 -7.22 -4.71 -3.61
CA SER A 295 -7.65 -6.01 -3.10
C SER A 295 -7.38 -7.11 -4.14
N LYS A 296 -6.43 -7.99 -3.82
CA LYS A 296 -6.15 -9.17 -4.65
C LYS A 296 -7.29 -10.17 -4.57
N GLY A 297 -7.96 -10.30 -3.43
CA GLY A 297 -9.12 -11.16 -3.24
C GLY A 297 -10.29 -10.73 -4.12
N ASN A 298 -10.62 -9.43 -4.12
CA ASN A 298 -11.69 -8.90 -4.97
C ASN A 298 -11.34 -9.02 -6.47
N LYS A 299 -10.10 -8.71 -6.87
CA LYS A 299 -9.65 -8.90 -8.26
C LYS A 299 -9.71 -10.36 -8.72
N LYS A 300 -9.33 -11.32 -7.87
CA LYS A 300 -9.49 -12.76 -8.15
C LYS A 300 -10.97 -13.15 -8.28
N LYS A 301 -11.84 -12.68 -7.38
CA LYS A 301 -13.30 -12.91 -7.46
C LYS A 301 -13.93 -12.33 -8.73
N ILE A 302 -13.49 -11.14 -9.14
CA ILE A 302 -13.94 -10.50 -10.39
C ILE A 302 -13.44 -11.30 -11.61
N ALA A 303 -12.16 -11.70 -11.62
CA ALA A 303 -11.61 -12.54 -12.69
C ALA A 303 -12.34 -13.89 -12.80
N ALA A 304 -12.56 -14.59 -11.69
CA ALA A 304 -13.33 -15.83 -11.61
C ALA A 304 -14.74 -15.66 -12.20
N LYS A 305 -15.46 -14.59 -11.81
CA LYS A 305 -16.78 -14.25 -12.37
C LYS A 305 -16.74 -13.96 -13.88
N ILE A 306 -15.72 -13.26 -14.37
CA ILE A 306 -15.53 -12.98 -15.81
C ILE A 306 -15.26 -14.29 -16.58
N LEU A 307 -14.55 -15.23 -15.97
CA LEU A 307 -14.22 -16.54 -16.54
C LEU A 307 -15.32 -17.60 -16.38
N GLY A 308 -16.47 -17.24 -15.77
CA GLY A 308 -17.58 -18.16 -15.56
C GLY A 308 -17.39 -19.17 -14.42
N GLU A 309 -16.38 -18.99 -13.56
CA GLU A 309 -16.18 -19.82 -12.37
C GLU A 309 -17.27 -19.49 -11.33
N GLU A 310 -18.24 -20.39 -11.14
CA GLU A 310 -19.24 -20.25 -10.08
C GLU A 310 -18.57 -20.29 -8.70
N THR A 311 -18.61 -19.17 -7.98
CA THR A 311 -18.24 -19.17 -6.56
C THR A 311 -19.26 -20.00 -5.77
N PRO A 312 -18.85 -21.02 -5.00
CA PRO A 312 -19.79 -21.85 -4.25
C PRO A 312 -20.52 -21.02 -3.19
N SER A 313 -21.80 -20.74 -3.46
CA SER A 313 -22.66 -19.91 -2.62
C SER A 313 -23.92 -20.68 -2.20
N ALA A 314 -23.88 -21.22 -0.99
CA ALA A 314 -25.01 -21.32 -0.06
C ALA A 314 -26.36 -21.87 -0.60
N ASN A 315 -26.35 -22.90 -1.44
CA ASN A 315 -27.59 -23.56 -1.92
C ASN A 315 -28.10 -24.66 -0.96
N PHE A 316 -27.85 -24.51 0.36
CA PHE A 316 -28.03 -25.59 1.36
C PHE A 316 -29.38 -25.60 2.11
N TYR A 317 -30.31 -24.70 1.76
CA TYR A 317 -31.62 -24.56 2.43
C TYR A 317 -32.81 -24.57 1.45
N LYS A 318 -32.81 -25.50 0.48
CA LYS A 318 -33.94 -25.66 -0.45
C LYS A 318 -34.35 -27.10 -0.74
N LEU A 319 -34.11 -28.02 0.22
CA LEU A 319 -34.41 -29.45 0.07
C LEU A 319 -35.07 -30.09 1.32
N LEU A 320 -35.83 -29.32 2.11
CA LEU A 320 -36.53 -29.80 3.31
C LEU A 320 -37.95 -29.20 3.47
N ASP A 321 -38.71 -29.08 2.38
CA ASP A 321 -40.13 -28.68 2.47
C ASP A 321 -41.02 -29.35 1.41
N SER A 322 -41.19 -30.68 1.53
CA SER A 322 -42.14 -31.44 0.71
C SER A 322 -42.51 -32.79 1.34
N SER A 323 -43.16 -32.82 2.51
CA SER A 323 -43.81 -34.05 2.99
C SER A 323 -45.04 -33.88 3.90
N LYS A 324 -46.21 -34.25 3.36
CA LYS A 324 -47.52 -34.54 4.02
C LYS A 324 -48.25 -33.28 4.54
N ILE A 325 -49.59 -33.19 4.60
CA ILE A 325 -50.63 -34.16 5.03
C ILE A 325 -51.92 -34.07 4.17
N VAL A 326 -52.74 -35.13 4.14
CA VAL A 326 -54.08 -35.23 3.49
C VAL A 326 -55.18 -35.41 4.56
N TYR A 327 -56.40 -34.88 4.34
CA TYR A 327 -57.55 -35.03 5.25
C TYR A 327 -58.87 -35.37 4.51
N LYS A 328 -59.81 -36.08 5.18
CA LYS A 328 -61.18 -36.42 4.71
C LYS A 328 -62.14 -36.59 5.91
N PRO A 329 -63.41 -36.15 5.83
CA PRO A 329 -64.49 -36.55 6.75
C PRO A 329 -65.57 -37.46 6.11
N GLY A 330 -66.46 -38.06 6.92
CA GLY A 330 -67.41 -39.13 6.53
C GLY A 330 -68.91 -38.88 6.85
N LYS A 331 -69.74 -39.92 6.65
CA LYS A 331 -71.22 -39.94 6.73
C LYS A 331 -71.81 -40.20 8.13
N PHE A 332 -73.07 -39.83 8.37
CA PHE A 332 -74.08 -40.61 9.13
C PHE A 332 -75.54 -40.12 8.85
N GLY A 333 -76.56 -40.93 9.17
CA GLY A 333 -78.01 -40.62 9.10
C GLY A 333 -78.86 -41.74 9.76
N ARG A 334 -80.20 -41.54 9.95
CA ARG A 334 -81.19 -42.57 10.41
C ARG A 334 -82.67 -42.10 10.38
N GLU A 335 -83.59 -43.06 10.52
CA GLU A 335 -85.07 -43.03 10.43
C GLU A 335 -85.77 -42.95 11.84
N GLU A 336 -87.08 -43.15 12.13
CA GLU A 336 -88.29 -43.72 11.45
C GLU A 336 -89.61 -43.31 12.20
N VAL A 337 -90.74 -44.03 12.02
CA VAL A 337 -91.85 -44.38 12.98
C VAL A 337 -93.32 -44.03 12.60
N PHE A 338 -94.01 -45.03 12.01
CA PHE A 338 -95.36 -45.65 12.20
C PHE A 338 -96.70 -44.96 12.66
N LYS A 339 -97.81 -45.69 12.35
CA LYS A 339 -99.27 -45.42 12.43
C LYS A 339 -99.98 -45.99 13.71
N LEU A 340 -101.20 -45.53 14.08
CA LEU A 340 -102.45 -46.36 14.18
C LEU A 340 -103.78 -45.64 14.61
N LEU A 341 -104.85 -45.89 13.83
CA LEU A 341 -106.34 -46.09 14.05
C LEU A 341 -107.23 -45.53 15.22
N THR A 342 -108.37 -44.91 14.79
CA THR A 342 -109.81 -44.99 15.24
C THR A 342 -110.34 -44.57 16.64
N VAL A 343 -111.27 -43.56 16.70
CA VAL A 343 -112.59 -43.57 17.42
C VAL A 343 -113.58 -42.49 16.86
N ASP A 344 -114.90 -42.76 16.94
CA ASP A 344 -116.09 -41.84 16.91
C ASP A 344 -116.23 -40.73 15.84
N THR A 345 -117.30 -40.79 15.04
CA THR A 345 -117.54 -39.91 13.87
C THR A 345 -118.04 -38.49 14.19
N ALA A 346 -118.76 -38.28 15.29
CA ALA A 346 -119.27 -36.94 15.64
C ALA A 346 -118.16 -36.06 16.27
N THR A 347 -117.34 -36.65 17.13
CA THR A 347 -116.15 -35.99 17.68
C THR A 347 -115.06 -35.84 16.61
N SER A 348 -114.88 -36.86 15.75
CA SER A 348 -113.95 -36.80 14.62
C SER A 348 -114.23 -35.65 13.67
N LEU A 349 -115.48 -35.26 13.37
CA LEU A 349 -115.71 -34.17 12.40
C LEU A 349 -115.20 -32.81 12.90
N LYS A 350 -115.34 -32.52 14.20
CA LYS A 350 -114.79 -31.32 14.85
C LYS A 350 -113.28 -31.40 15.02
N PHE A 351 -112.75 -32.57 15.37
CA PHE A 351 -111.31 -32.78 15.50
C PHE A 351 -110.61 -32.71 14.14
N VAL A 352 -111.19 -33.29 13.08
CA VAL A 352 -110.70 -33.19 11.70
C VAL A 352 -110.79 -31.76 11.20
N THR A 353 -111.90 -31.03 11.35
CA THR A 353 -111.93 -29.61 10.93
C THR A 353 -110.94 -28.73 11.71
N PHE A 354 -110.66 -29.04 12.98
CA PHE A 354 -109.59 -28.37 13.75
C PHE A 354 -108.18 -28.75 13.27
N VAL A 355 -107.90 -30.03 13.09
CA VAL A 355 -106.62 -30.55 12.61
C VAL A 355 -106.34 -30.10 11.17
N THR A 356 -107.31 -30.14 10.27
CA THR A 356 -107.17 -29.67 8.88
C THR A 356 -106.98 -28.15 8.82
N ARG A 357 -107.67 -27.36 9.67
CA ARG A 357 -107.40 -25.90 9.79
C ARG A 357 -106.01 -25.61 10.34
N ARG A 358 -105.55 -26.41 11.31
CA ARG A 358 -104.22 -26.28 11.88
C ARG A 358 -103.12 -26.69 10.88
N GLN A 359 -103.29 -27.81 10.18
CA GLN A 359 -102.40 -28.27 9.12
C GLN A 359 -102.36 -27.30 7.92
N THR A 360 -103.48 -26.67 7.56
CA THR A 360 -103.46 -25.62 6.52
C THR A 360 -102.73 -24.37 6.98
N ALA A 361 -102.88 -23.93 8.23
CA ALA A 361 -102.10 -22.83 8.80
C ALA A 361 -100.59 -23.15 8.88
N GLU A 362 -100.22 -24.34 9.39
CA GLU A 362 -98.82 -24.81 9.46
C GLU A 362 -98.22 -24.97 8.04
N MET A 363 -99.02 -25.34 7.03
CA MET A 363 -98.61 -25.43 5.63
C MET A 363 -98.49 -24.05 4.96
N GLU A 364 -99.37 -23.08 5.26
CA GLU A 364 -99.25 -21.69 4.81
C GLU A 364 -98.01 -21.01 5.41
N GLU A 365 -97.70 -21.26 6.68
CA GLU A 365 -96.49 -20.75 7.34
C GLU A 365 -95.22 -21.37 6.76
N SER A 366 -95.23 -22.69 6.49
CA SER A 366 -94.15 -23.38 5.77
C SER A 366 -93.95 -22.83 4.35
N LEU A 367 -95.04 -22.50 3.64
CA LEU A 367 -95.01 -21.88 2.31
C LEU A 367 -94.43 -20.45 2.37
N ARG A 368 -94.74 -19.67 3.40
CA ARG A 368 -94.12 -18.34 3.62
C ARG A 368 -92.62 -18.45 3.84
N GLN A 369 -92.17 -19.35 4.73
CA GLN A 369 -90.74 -19.59 4.97
C GLN A 369 -90.02 -20.05 3.69
N LEU A 370 -90.67 -20.88 2.85
CA LEU A 370 -90.12 -21.31 1.57
C LEU A 370 -90.01 -20.16 0.55
N MET A 371 -91.02 -19.28 0.48
CA MET A 371 -90.97 -18.08 -0.38
C MET A 371 -89.88 -17.09 0.06
N GLU A 372 -89.73 -16.88 1.37
CA GLU A 372 -88.68 -16.03 1.94
C GLU A 372 -87.28 -16.59 1.61
N MET A 373 -87.07 -17.90 1.79
CA MET A 373 -85.84 -18.60 1.42
C MET A 373 -85.56 -18.52 -0.09
N LEU A 374 -86.57 -18.66 -0.95
CA LEU A 374 -86.43 -18.48 -2.40
C LEU A 374 -86.06 -17.04 -2.78
N SER A 375 -86.54 -16.04 -2.04
CA SER A 375 -86.18 -14.64 -2.27
C SER A 375 -84.72 -14.37 -1.90
N ALA A 376 -84.25 -14.92 -0.77
CA ALA A 376 -82.86 -14.83 -0.33
C ALA A 376 -81.89 -15.53 -1.30
N VAL A 377 -82.27 -16.71 -1.82
CA VAL A 377 -81.48 -17.43 -2.84
C VAL A 377 -81.36 -16.63 -4.14
N LYS A 378 -82.44 -15.96 -4.59
CA LYS A 378 -82.40 -15.07 -5.77
C LYS A 378 -81.50 -13.86 -5.54
N ALA A 379 -81.62 -13.20 -4.39
CA ALA A 379 -80.75 -12.06 -4.04
C ALA A 379 -79.27 -12.47 -4.03
N SER A 380 -78.92 -13.59 -3.42
CA SER A 380 -77.56 -14.13 -3.39
C SER A 380 -77.04 -14.50 -4.79
N GLN A 381 -77.89 -15.00 -5.69
CA GLN A 381 -77.51 -15.22 -7.10
C GLN A 381 -77.25 -13.92 -7.87
N GLU A 382 -77.97 -12.83 -7.60
CA GLU A 382 -77.73 -11.53 -8.24
C GLU A 382 -76.50 -10.81 -7.69
N GLU A 383 -76.19 -10.97 -6.41
CA GLU A 383 -74.90 -10.55 -5.83
C GLU A 383 -73.74 -11.35 -6.43
N MET A 384 -73.87 -12.67 -6.57
CA MET A 384 -72.86 -13.51 -7.21
C MET A 384 -72.59 -13.11 -8.67
N LYS A 385 -73.63 -12.75 -9.44
CA LYS A 385 -73.48 -12.24 -10.81
C LYS A 385 -72.72 -10.91 -10.84
N ARG A 386 -73.09 -9.95 -9.99
CA ARG A 386 -72.36 -8.66 -9.89
C ARG A 386 -70.89 -8.86 -9.51
N GLY A 387 -70.59 -9.72 -8.54
CA GLY A 387 -69.21 -10.05 -8.17
C GLY A 387 -68.42 -10.74 -9.29
N GLN A 388 -69.07 -11.49 -10.18
CA GLN A 388 -68.45 -12.07 -11.37
C GLN A 388 -68.17 -11.01 -12.46
N GLU A 389 -69.06 -10.03 -12.64
CA GLU A 389 -68.86 -8.92 -13.58
C GLU A 389 -67.73 -7.99 -13.10
N GLU A 390 -67.74 -7.58 -11.84
CA GLU A 390 -66.67 -6.77 -11.23
C GLU A 390 -65.29 -7.47 -11.33
N MET A 391 -65.24 -8.78 -11.07
CA MET A 391 -64.01 -9.57 -11.23
C MET A 391 -63.53 -9.59 -12.69
N LYS A 392 -64.45 -9.61 -13.66
CA LYS A 392 -64.10 -9.59 -15.09
C LYS A 392 -63.54 -8.23 -15.51
N THR A 393 -64.16 -7.13 -15.08
CA THR A 393 -63.66 -5.77 -15.32
C THR A 393 -62.27 -5.58 -14.69
N GLY A 394 -62.07 -6.00 -13.43
CA GLY A 394 -60.76 -5.94 -12.79
C GLY A 394 -59.68 -6.79 -13.48
N GLN A 395 -60.04 -7.93 -14.10
CA GLN A 395 -59.11 -8.71 -14.92
C GLN A 395 -58.75 -8.01 -16.25
N GLU A 396 -59.65 -7.21 -16.82
CA GLU A 396 -59.40 -6.44 -18.04
C GLU A 396 -58.49 -5.23 -17.75
N GLU A 397 -58.72 -4.50 -16.65
CA GLU A 397 -57.84 -3.41 -16.18
C GLU A 397 -56.41 -3.88 -15.86
N VAL A 398 -56.27 -5.04 -15.21
CA VAL A 398 -54.95 -5.65 -14.92
C VAL A 398 -54.23 -6.06 -16.22
N LYS A 399 -54.94 -6.51 -17.25
CA LYS A 399 -54.34 -6.81 -18.56
C LYS A 399 -53.85 -5.54 -19.26
N ALA A 400 -54.67 -4.48 -19.31
CA ALA A 400 -54.28 -3.21 -19.90
C ALA A 400 -53.02 -2.63 -19.21
N SER A 401 -53.01 -2.61 -17.88
CA SER A 401 -51.86 -2.18 -17.07
C SER A 401 -50.60 -3.02 -17.33
N GLN A 402 -50.74 -4.33 -17.61
CA GLN A 402 -49.63 -5.20 -17.97
C GLN A 402 -49.13 -5.01 -19.41
N GLU A 403 -49.95 -4.50 -20.33
CA GLU A 403 -49.50 -4.18 -21.70
C GLU A 403 -48.75 -2.85 -21.73
N GLU A 404 -49.27 -1.82 -21.04
CA GLU A 404 -48.60 -0.51 -20.89
C GLU A 404 -47.19 -0.67 -20.26
N LEU A 405 -47.07 -1.46 -19.18
CA LEU A 405 -45.79 -1.82 -18.56
C LEU A 405 -44.81 -2.55 -19.50
N LYS A 406 -45.31 -3.36 -20.46
CA LYS A 406 -44.45 -4.02 -21.45
C LYS A 406 -43.95 -3.06 -22.51
N GLU A 407 -44.78 -2.09 -22.90
CA GLU A 407 -44.41 -1.06 -23.87
C GLU A 407 -43.36 -0.11 -23.30
N ASP A 408 -43.54 0.37 -22.07
CA ASP A 408 -42.54 1.17 -21.35
C ASP A 408 -41.21 0.42 -21.17
N MET A 409 -41.24 -0.86 -20.80
CA MET A 409 -40.01 -1.67 -20.72
C MET A 409 -39.34 -1.87 -22.09
N LYS A 410 -40.11 -1.95 -23.18
CA LYS A 410 -39.56 -2.05 -24.53
C LYS A 410 -38.88 -0.74 -24.93
N LYS A 411 -39.54 0.40 -24.71
CA LYS A 411 -39.03 1.74 -24.99
C LYS A 411 -37.76 2.04 -24.20
N GLY A 412 -37.78 1.84 -22.89
CA GLY A 412 -36.60 2.04 -22.03
C GLY A 412 -35.41 1.12 -22.40
N LYS A 413 -35.68 -0.07 -22.96
CA LYS A 413 -34.64 -0.97 -23.48
C LYS A 413 -34.05 -0.48 -24.82
N GLU A 414 -34.83 0.19 -25.66
CA GLU A 414 -34.35 0.81 -26.89
C GLU A 414 -33.51 2.06 -26.59
N GLU A 415 -33.97 2.93 -25.70
CA GLU A 415 -33.23 4.10 -25.20
C GLU A 415 -31.87 3.69 -24.58
N LEU A 416 -31.86 2.70 -23.68
CA LEU A 416 -30.63 2.17 -23.05
C LEU A 416 -29.64 1.60 -24.09
N LYS A 417 -30.15 1.01 -25.18
CA LYS A 417 -29.32 0.47 -26.27
C LYS A 417 -28.69 1.58 -27.11
N GLU A 418 -29.40 2.67 -27.32
CA GLU A 418 -28.90 3.84 -28.03
C GLU A 418 -27.85 4.60 -27.21
N ASP A 419 -28.08 4.81 -25.91
CA ASP A 419 -27.09 5.40 -25.00
C ASP A 419 -25.83 4.53 -24.87
N MET A 420 -25.97 3.20 -24.79
CA MET A 420 -24.81 2.31 -24.77
C MET A 420 -23.99 2.40 -26.06
N LYS A 421 -24.64 2.63 -27.21
CA LYS A 421 -23.95 2.86 -28.49
C LYS A 421 -23.23 4.21 -28.49
N ARG A 422 -23.88 5.29 -28.03
CA ARG A 422 -23.31 6.64 -27.89
C ARG A 422 -22.05 6.63 -27.01
N VAL A 423 -22.13 6.00 -25.84
CA VAL A 423 -21.00 5.83 -24.91
C VAL A 423 -19.85 5.02 -25.55
N GLN A 424 -20.17 4.00 -26.35
CA GLN A 424 -19.15 3.21 -27.06
C GLN A 424 -18.45 4.03 -28.16
N GLU A 425 -19.16 4.92 -28.84
CA GLU A 425 -18.60 5.84 -29.85
C GLU A 425 -17.72 6.92 -29.20
N GLU A 426 -18.17 7.55 -28.12
CA GLU A 426 -17.36 8.50 -27.32
C GLU A 426 -16.10 7.83 -26.74
N MET A 427 -16.20 6.60 -26.25
CA MET A 427 -15.05 5.86 -25.73
C MET A 427 -14.01 5.56 -26.81
N LYS A 428 -14.43 5.26 -28.04
CA LYS A 428 -13.52 5.09 -29.19
C LYS A 428 -12.84 6.40 -29.58
N ALA A 429 -13.59 7.50 -29.65
CA ALA A 429 -13.03 8.82 -29.96
C ALA A 429 -11.96 9.24 -28.92
N ASN A 430 -12.26 9.06 -27.63
CA ASN A 430 -11.31 9.32 -26.55
C ASN A 430 -10.07 8.41 -26.59
N GLN A 431 -10.19 7.16 -27.05
CA GLN A 431 -9.05 6.26 -27.24
C GLN A 431 -8.13 6.74 -28.38
N GLU A 432 -8.69 7.16 -29.51
CA GLU A 432 -7.88 7.63 -30.65
C GLU A 432 -7.21 8.97 -30.35
N GLU A 433 -7.90 9.90 -29.67
CA GLU A 433 -7.31 11.17 -29.20
C GLU A 433 -6.16 10.94 -28.20
N MET A 434 -6.31 9.96 -27.30
CA MET A 434 -5.25 9.58 -26.37
C MET A 434 -4.05 8.96 -27.08
N LYS A 435 -4.30 8.14 -28.12
CA LYS A 435 -3.26 7.52 -28.94
C LYS A 435 -2.47 8.57 -29.73
N GLN A 436 -3.14 9.50 -30.42
CA GLN A 436 -2.48 10.60 -31.13
C GLN A 436 -1.59 11.43 -30.19
N LYS A 437 -2.12 11.84 -29.03
CA LYS A 437 -1.35 12.57 -28.00
C LYS A 437 -0.16 11.79 -27.42
N LEU A 438 -0.19 10.46 -27.52
CA LEU A 438 0.93 9.61 -27.12
C LEU A 438 2.00 9.55 -28.22
N GLU A 439 1.59 9.42 -29.48
CA GLU A 439 2.47 9.43 -30.65
C GLU A 439 3.19 10.79 -30.82
N ASP A 440 2.47 11.91 -30.70
CA ASP A 440 3.03 13.27 -30.74
C ASP A 440 4.14 13.46 -29.70
N LYS A 441 3.90 13.02 -28.45
CA LYS A 441 4.89 13.07 -27.36
C LYS A 441 6.06 12.13 -27.56
N LEU A 442 5.85 11.00 -28.21
CA LEU A 442 6.92 10.06 -28.54
C LEU A 442 7.84 10.66 -29.61
N HIS A 443 7.28 11.41 -30.57
CA HIS A 443 8.03 12.18 -31.55
C HIS A 443 8.80 13.37 -30.94
N GLU A 444 8.18 14.16 -30.05
CA GLU A 444 8.83 15.24 -29.29
C GLU A 444 9.98 14.71 -28.40
N MET A 445 9.77 13.56 -27.76
CA MET A 445 10.83 12.91 -26.96
C MET A 445 11.97 12.39 -27.84
N LYS A 446 11.66 11.81 -29.01
CA LYS A 446 12.66 11.28 -29.94
C LYS A 446 13.57 12.41 -30.47
N THR A 447 12.97 13.49 -30.97
CA THR A 447 13.69 14.66 -31.45
C THR A 447 14.55 15.28 -30.34
N THR A 448 14.04 15.41 -29.12
CA THR A 448 14.82 15.90 -27.95
C THR A 448 16.03 15.01 -27.62
N ILE A 449 15.93 13.68 -27.80
CA ILE A 449 17.04 12.75 -27.59
C ILE A 449 18.09 12.90 -28.70
N GLU A 450 17.68 13.01 -29.97
CA GLU A 450 18.56 13.24 -31.12
C GLU A 450 19.33 14.57 -30.97
N ASP A 451 18.63 15.63 -30.53
CA ASP A 451 19.19 16.95 -30.20
C ASP A 451 20.14 16.94 -28.99
N SER A 452 20.04 15.92 -28.13
CA SER A 452 20.91 15.75 -26.95
C SER A 452 22.14 14.91 -27.29
N ASN A 453 21.98 13.88 -28.13
CA ASN A 453 23.06 13.02 -28.59
C ASN A 453 24.05 13.80 -29.45
N THR A 454 23.58 14.58 -30.42
CA THR A 454 24.43 15.45 -31.26
C THR A 454 25.23 16.46 -30.43
N LYS A 455 24.64 17.03 -29.37
CA LYS A 455 25.34 17.92 -28.42
C LYS A 455 26.35 17.17 -27.54
N LEU A 456 26.15 15.88 -27.26
CA LEU A 456 27.12 15.06 -26.55
C LEU A 456 28.28 14.66 -27.46
N GLU A 457 28.01 14.25 -28.70
CA GLU A 457 29.01 13.92 -29.72
C GLU A 457 29.97 15.09 -29.97
N ASN A 458 29.43 16.31 -30.20
CA ASN A 458 30.24 17.50 -30.39
C ASN A 458 31.15 17.80 -29.19
N LYS A 459 30.62 17.70 -27.96
CA LYS A 459 31.42 17.90 -26.73
C LYS A 459 32.46 16.83 -26.49
N LEU A 460 32.20 15.60 -26.92
CA LEU A 460 33.14 14.50 -26.79
C LEU A 460 34.32 14.73 -27.75
N LYS A 461 34.04 15.20 -28.97
CA LYS A 461 35.08 15.63 -29.92
C LYS A 461 35.90 16.83 -29.42
N GLU A 462 35.25 17.87 -28.89
CA GLU A 462 35.93 19.02 -28.27
C GLU A 462 36.87 18.58 -27.12
N PHE A 463 36.47 17.57 -26.34
CA PHE A 463 37.28 17.01 -25.26
C PHE A 463 38.44 16.15 -25.77
N GLU A 464 38.22 15.34 -26.82
CA GLU A 464 39.30 14.56 -27.47
C GLU A 464 40.38 15.48 -28.05
N GLU A 465 39.99 16.54 -28.77
CA GLU A 465 40.92 17.53 -29.33
C GLU A 465 41.75 18.22 -28.22
N ALA A 466 41.11 18.65 -27.13
CA ALA A 466 41.80 19.28 -26.00
C ALA A 466 42.77 18.33 -25.27
N VAL A 467 42.41 17.04 -25.11
CA VAL A 467 43.28 16.03 -24.50
C VAL A 467 44.49 15.73 -25.39
N GLU A 468 44.33 15.72 -26.71
CA GLU A 468 45.44 15.51 -27.64
C GLU A 468 46.42 16.71 -27.66
N GLU A 469 45.92 17.95 -27.52
CA GLU A 469 46.75 19.15 -27.38
C GLU A 469 47.60 19.11 -26.09
N GLU A 470 46.99 18.84 -24.93
CA GLU A 470 47.67 18.66 -23.64
C GLU A 470 48.73 17.54 -23.69
N ILE A 471 48.40 16.39 -24.29
CA ILE A 471 49.35 15.27 -24.47
C ILE A 471 50.55 15.70 -25.33
N ASN A 472 50.35 16.52 -26.35
CA ASN A 472 51.43 16.98 -27.22
C ASN A 472 52.30 18.05 -26.54
N GLN A 473 51.74 18.92 -25.71
CA GLN A 473 52.52 19.83 -24.87
C GLN A 473 53.43 19.05 -23.90
N VAL A 474 52.88 18.10 -23.15
CA VAL A 474 53.65 17.28 -22.19
C VAL A 474 54.77 16.49 -22.89
N LYS A 475 54.56 15.99 -24.12
CA LYS A 475 55.62 15.32 -24.90
C LYS A 475 56.81 16.24 -25.20
N GLU A 476 56.57 17.50 -25.55
CA GLU A 476 57.66 18.44 -25.86
C GLU A 476 58.36 18.94 -24.58
N GLU A 477 57.65 19.12 -23.47
CA GLU A 477 58.27 19.38 -22.15
C GLU A 477 59.22 18.24 -21.75
N VAL A 478 58.76 16.97 -21.81
CA VAL A 478 59.58 15.78 -21.52
C VAL A 478 60.80 15.65 -22.45
N LYS A 479 60.70 16.11 -23.69
CA LYS A 479 61.81 16.10 -24.65
C LYS A 479 62.85 17.18 -24.32
N GLN A 480 62.43 18.37 -23.92
CA GLN A 480 63.34 19.43 -23.44
C GLN A 480 64.07 18.99 -22.17
N ASP A 481 63.37 18.42 -21.19
CA ASP A 481 63.96 17.85 -19.97
C ASP A 481 65.00 16.77 -20.30
N LYS A 482 64.71 15.89 -21.27
CA LYS A 482 65.64 14.86 -21.74
C LYS A 482 66.91 15.45 -22.37
N GLU A 483 66.79 16.52 -23.16
CA GLU A 483 67.95 17.22 -23.73
C GLU A 483 68.79 17.92 -22.65
N GLU A 484 68.17 18.50 -21.62
CA GLU A 484 68.89 19.11 -20.49
C GLU A 484 69.60 18.04 -19.64
N ILE A 485 68.95 16.91 -19.37
CA ILE A 485 69.55 15.76 -18.67
C ILE A 485 70.76 15.23 -19.45
N ASN A 486 70.65 15.07 -20.78
CA ASN A 486 71.75 14.61 -21.61
C ASN A 486 72.97 15.56 -21.52
N LYS A 487 72.75 16.88 -21.59
CA LYS A 487 73.84 17.87 -21.39
C LYS A 487 74.49 17.77 -20.02
N LYS A 488 73.70 17.60 -18.96
CA LYS A 488 74.22 17.39 -17.58
C LYS A 488 75.04 16.10 -17.46
N ILE A 489 74.68 15.04 -18.18
CA ILE A 489 75.45 13.80 -18.24
C ILE A 489 76.79 14.04 -18.96
N GLU A 490 76.79 14.71 -20.11
CA GLU A 490 78.00 15.01 -20.89
C GLU A 490 79.01 15.90 -20.12
N ASP A 491 78.51 16.88 -19.37
CA ASP A 491 79.30 17.69 -18.41
C ASP A 491 79.92 16.84 -17.29
N LEU A 492 79.16 15.88 -16.74
CA LEU A 492 79.62 14.98 -15.68
C LEU A 492 80.67 13.98 -16.19
N GLU A 493 80.47 13.41 -17.39
CA GLU A 493 81.46 12.55 -18.04
C GLU A 493 82.76 13.30 -18.32
N THR A 494 82.68 14.54 -18.76
CA THR A 494 83.85 15.41 -19.00
C THR A 494 84.63 15.66 -17.71
N LYS A 495 83.95 15.97 -16.60
CA LYS A 495 84.57 16.11 -15.26
C LYS A 495 85.17 14.79 -14.76
N PHE A 496 84.51 13.66 -15.00
CA PHE A 496 85.00 12.34 -14.61
C PHE A 496 86.31 11.96 -15.35
N ARG A 497 86.41 12.29 -16.65
CA ARG A 497 87.66 12.09 -17.42
C ARG A 497 88.82 12.93 -16.89
N GLN A 498 88.58 14.19 -16.50
CA GLN A 498 89.60 15.07 -15.91
C GLN A 498 90.15 14.54 -14.58
N LEU A 499 89.30 13.91 -13.76
CA LEU A 499 89.72 13.25 -12.51
C LEU A 499 90.54 11.97 -12.77
N SER A 500 90.26 11.26 -13.86
CA SER A 500 90.87 9.96 -14.20
C SER A 500 92.34 10.05 -14.61
N THR A 501 92.86 11.24 -14.94
CA THR A 501 94.28 11.46 -15.29
C THR A 501 95.23 11.55 -14.09
N THR A 502 94.73 11.42 -12.86
CA THR A 502 95.50 11.52 -11.61
C THR A 502 95.20 10.37 -10.64
N GLY A 503 95.98 9.28 -10.71
CA GLY A 503 95.99 8.24 -9.67
C GLY A 503 96.09 6.80 -10.19
N VAL A 504 97.23 6.16 -9.95
CA VAL A 504 97.47 4.73 -10.21
C VAL A 504 97.09 3.90 -8.99
N ILE A 505 96.59 2.67 -9.18
CA ILE A 505 96.93 1.48 -8.37
C ILE A 505 96.60 0.19 -9.15
N LYS A 506 97.48 -0.81 -9.05
CA LYS A 506 97.34 -2.19 -9.59
C LYS A 506 97.07 -3.16 -8.42
N THR A 507 96.46 -4.32 -8.66
CA THR A 507 96.90 -5.64 -8.14
C THR A 507 96.04 -6.81 -8.67
N GLU A 508 96.58 -8.03 -8.58
CA GLU A 508 96.16 -9.27 -9.27
C GLU A 508 95.35 -10.23 -8.37
N GLY A 509 94.92 -11.39 -8.88
CA GLY A 509 94.82 -12.62 -8.06
C GLY A 509 93.55 -13.50 -8.09
N THR A 510 93.55 -14.48 -9.02
CA THR A 510 93.12 -15.90 -8.84
C THR A 510 91.69 -16.35 -8.45
N VAL A 511 91.45 -17.65 -8.68
CA VAL A 511 90.16 -18.36 -8.91
C VAL A 511 89.81 -19.33 -7.77
N THR A 512 88.51 -19.53 -7.41
CA THR A 512 87.84 -20.85 -7.23
C THR A 512 86.39 -20.78 -6.66
N THR A 513 85.42 -21.27 -7.46
CA THR A 513 84.22 -22.11 -7.15
C THR A 513 83.35 -21.84 -5.88
N PRO A 514 82.25 -22.59 -5.55
CA PRO A 514 80.92 -22.01 -5.69
C PRO A 514 80.03 -21.99 -4.43
N SER A 515 78.86 -21.31 -4.54
CA SER A 515 77.65 -21.43 -3.68
C SER A 515 77.45 -20.44 -2.52
N LYS A 516 77.01 -19.22 -2.85
CA LYS A 516 75.71 -18.66 -2.41
C LYS A 516 75.49 -17.33 -3.14
N VAL A 517 74.54 -17.27 -4.07
CA VAL A 517 74.28 -16.06 -4.87
C VAL A 517 73.58 -15.01 -4.00
N LYS A 518 74.37 -14.23 -3.27
CA LYS A 518 73.96 -12.88 -2.86
C LYS A 518 73.95 -11.99 -4.11
N VAL A 519 73.10 -10.96 -4.08
CA VAL A 519 73.11 -9.91 -5.11
C VAL A 519 74.55 -9.38 -5.25
N PRO A 520 75.17 -9.41 -6.44
CA PRO A 520 76.55 -8.96 -6.58
C PRO A 520 76.65 -7.51 -6.10
N THR A 521 77.57 -7.24 -5.17
CA THR A 521 77.90 -5.86 -4.78
C THR A 521 78.94 -5.37 -5.77
N PHE A 522 78.70 -4.22 -6.42
CA PHE A 522 79.60 -3.72 -7.46
C PHE A 522 80.97 -3.37 -6.86
N ASP A 523 81.99 -4.14 -7.21
CA ASP A 523 83.36 -4.02 -6.67
C ASP A 523 84.35 -3.38 -7.66
N GLY A 524 83.86 -2.91 -8.81
CA GLY A 524 84.63 -2.24 -9.85
C GLY A 524 85.48 -3.17 -10.74
N LYS A 525 85.47 -4.50 -10.53
CA LYS A 525 86.31 -5.43 -11.32
C LYS A 525 85.71 -5.88 -12.65
N VAL A 526 84.41 -5.66 -12.84
CA VAL A 526 83.68 -5.92 -14.10
C VAL A 526 83.07 -4.62 -14.63
N SER A 527 82.83 -4.52 -15.94
CA SER A 527 82.19 -3.32 -16.50
C SER A 527 80.77 -3.16 -15.95
N TRP A 528 80.34 -1.90 -15.75
CA TRP A 528 79.02 -1.58 -15.21
C TRP A 528 77.89 -2.21 -16.04
N ASN A 529 78.02 -2.27 -17.37
CA ASN A 529 77.00 -2.83 -18.26
C ASN A 529 76.91 -4.37 -18.15
N THR A 530 78.03 -5.06 -17.90
CA THR A 530 78.05 -6.50 -17.62
C THR A 530 77.49 -6.81 -16.23
N TYR A 531 77.84 -5.99 -15.23
CA TYR A 531 77.27 -6.06 -13.88
C TYR A 531 75.75 -5.84 -13.92
N LEU A 532 75.28 -4.82 -14.65
CA LEU A 532 73.88 -4.48 -14.79
C LEU A 532 73.07 -5.64 -15.38
N ARG A 533 73.54 -6.29 -16.45
CA ARG A 533 72.86 -7.48 -17.00
C ARG A 533 72.80 -8.67 -16.04
N GLN A 534 73.84 -8.87 -15.22
CA GLN A 534 73.84 -9.92 -14.19
C GLN A 534 72.91 -9.57 -13.01
N PHE A 535 72.85 -8.29 -12.63
CA PHE A 535 71.92 -7.75 -11.64
C PHE A 535 70.47 -7.83 -12.13
N GLU A 536 70.20 -7.48 -13.39
CA GLU A 536 68.91 -7.58 -14.06
C GLU A 536 68.43 -9.03 -14.15
N ALA A 537 69.30 -10.00 -14.46
CA ALA A 537 68.93 -11.42 -14.44
C ALA A 537 68.55 -11.91 -13.02
N VAL A 538 69.24 -11.46 -11.98
CA VAL A 538 68.91 -11.74 -10.57
C VAL A 538 67.67 -10.95 -10.10
N ALA A 539 67.39 -9.79 -10.71
CA ALA A 539 66.22 -8.97 -10.43
C ALA A 539 64.97 -9.41 -11.22
N ALA A 540 65.11 -10.06 -12.37
CA ALA A 540 63.99 -10.63 -13.14
C ALA A 540 63.34 -11.83 -12.41
N LEU A 541 64.08 -12.48 -11.51
CA LEU A 541 63.55 -13.44 -10.53
C LEU A 541 62.87 -12.76 -9.31
N ARG A 542 62.68 -11.44 -9.32
CA ARG A 542 61.92 -10.69 -8.30
C ARG A 542 60.61 -10.19 -8.91
N GLY A 543 59.53 -10.44 -8.18
CA GLY A 543 58.17 -10.24 -8.65
C GLY A 543 57.27 -11.31 -8.05
N GLU A 544 56.13 -11.60 -8.68
CA GLU A 544 55.07 -12.46 -8.11
C GLU A 544 55.50 -13.90 -7.81
N ALA A 545 56.52 -14.42 -8.51
CA ALA A 545 57.13 -15.72 -8.23
C ALA A 545 57.85 -15.78 -6.87
N LEU A 546 58.38 -14.65 -6.39
CA LEU A 546 59.05 -14.55 -5.10
C LEU A 546 58.05 -14.60 -3.93
N GLU A 547 56.85 -14.04 -4.08
CA GLU A 547 55.84 -14.02 -3.01
C GLU A 547 55.21 -15.38 -2.73
N VAL A 548 55.03 -16.23 -3.75
CA VAL A 548 54.58 -17.63 -3.56
C VAL A 548 55.54 -18.40 -2.63
N LEU A 549 56.86 -18.14 -2.77
CA LEU A 549 57.88 -18.74 -1.92
C LEU A 549 57.96 -18.15 -0.51
N ARG A 550 57.48 -16.91 -0.27
CA ARG A 550 57.45 -16.29 1.06
C ARG A 550 56.33 -16.80 1.95
N THR A 551 55.24 -17.32 1.37
CA THR A 551 54.12 -17.85 2.14
C THR A 551 54.36 -19.23 2.79
N ILE A 552 55.43 -19.92 2.42
CA ILE A 552 55.78 -21.27 2.94
C ILE A 552 56.84 -21.13 4.05
N HIS A 553 56.42 -21.23 5.30
CA HIS A 553 57.28 -20.98 6.49
C HIS A 553 57.97 -22.25 7.03
N GLU A 554 58.65 -23.02 6.18
CA GLU A 554 59.43 -24.19 6.61
C GLU A 554 60.84 -24.21 5.98
N ALA A 555 61.84 -24.63 6.75
CA ALA A 555 63.26 -24.48 6.43
C ALA A 555 63.77 -25.37 5.28
N SER A 556 62.95 -26.30 4.78
CA SER A 556 63.25 -27.13 3.61
C SER A 556 61.94 -27.51 2.91
N PRO A 557 61.45 -26.68 1.96
CA PRO A 557 60.16 -26.92 1.31
C PRO A 557 60.20 -28.19 0.47
N THR A 558 59.37 -29.17 0.83
CA THR A 558 59.19 -30.39 0.05
C THR A 558 58.26 -30.11 -1.13
N TYR A 559 58.39 -30.87 -2.23
CA TYR A 559 57.57 -30.71 -3.44
C TYR A 559 56.06 -30.63 -3.13
N ALA A 560 55.57 -31.49 -2.23
CA ALA A 560 54.16 -31.51 -1.78
C ALA A 560 53.70 -30.23 -1.06
N THR A 561 54.61 -29.56 -0.35
CA THR A 561 54.34 -28.28 0.34
C THR A 561 54.20 -27.14 -0.67
N LEU A 562 54.93 -27.21 -1.79
CA LEU A 562 54.89 -26.23 -2.87
C LEU A 562 53.61 -26.34 -3.72
N THR A 563 53.22 -27.56 -4.10
CA THR A 563 51.99 -27.80 -4.87
C THR A 563 50.74 -27.41 -4.09
N SER A 564 50.66 -27.76 -2.80
CA SER A 564 49.51 -27.40 -1.94
C SER A 564 49.27 -25.88 -1.84
N ALA A 565 50.35 -25.08 -1.86
CA ALA A 565 50.26 -23.61 -1.82
C ALA A 565 49.78 -23.01 -3.16
N LEU A 566 50.16 -23.62 -4.29
CA LEU A 566 49.68 -23.24 -5.62
C LEU A 566 48.21 -23.64 -5.82
N GLU A 567 47.82 -24.84 -5.38
CA GLU A 567 46.47 -25.38 -5.45
C GLU A 567 45.47 -24.53 -4.63
N ARG A 568 45.90 -24.01 -3.47
CA ARG A 568 45.13 -23.01 -2.69
C ARG A 568 45.02 -21.63 -3.35
N ARG A 569 45.89 -21.27 -4.30
CA ARG A 569 45.89 -19.94 -4.96
C ARG A 569 45.26 -19.95 -6.36
N TYR A 570 45.30 -21.09 -7.04
CA TYR A 570 44.89 -21.24 -8.44
C TYR A 570 43.97 -22.45 -8.70
N GLY A 571 43.60 -23.25 -7.68
CA GLY A 571 42.72 -24.41 -7.82
C GLY A 571 41.23 -24.08 -7.97
N ASP A 572 40.49 -25.01 -8.57
CA ASP A 572 39.12 -24.82 -9.07
C ASP A 572 38.10 -24.31 -8.04
N ALA A 573 38.28 -24.64 -6.76
CA ALA A 573 37.42 -24.18 -5.66
C ALA A 573 37.40 -22.65 -5.48
N HIS A 574 38.37 -21.92 -6.04
CA HIS A 574 38.39 -20.44 -6.04
C HIS A 574 38.05 -19.83 -7.41
N LEU A 575 38.16 -20.57 -8.51
CA LEU A 575 37.65 -20.12 -9.81
C LEU A 575 36.13 -19.91 -9.80
N GLN A 576 35.37 -20.65 -8.98
CA GLN A 576 33.91 -20.50 -8.92
C GLN A 576 33.44 -19.08 -8.57
N HIS A 577 34.17 -18.35 -7.71
CA HIS A 577 33.87 -16.94 -7.40
C HIS A 577 34.32 -15.99 -8.52
N VAL A 578 35.36 -16.34 -9.29
CA VAL A 578 35.84 -15.57 -10.44
C VAL A 578 34.86 -15.71 -11.61
N TYR A 579 34.38 -16.91 -11.91
CA TYR A 579 33.32 -17.15 -12.91
C TYR A 579 32.01 -16.46 -12.52
N GLN A 580 31.59 -16.49 -11.24
CA GLN A 580 30.44 -15.70 -10.78
C GLN A 580 30.62 -14.18 -10.97
N ALA A 581 31.85 -13.65 -10.91
CA ALA A 581 32.12 -12.25 -11.19
C ALA A 581 32.08 -11.94 -12.70
N GLN A 582 32.64 -12.82 -13.53
CA GLN A 582 32.64 -12.68 -15.00
C GLN A 582 31.21 -12.78 -15.57
N LEU A 583 30.40 -13.74 -15.10
CA LEU A 583 28.98 -13.89 -15.46
C LEU A 583 28.16 -12.64 -15.08
N ARG A 584 28.47 -11.97 -13.96
CA ARG A 584 27.83 -10.70 -13.56
C ARG A 584 28.16 -9.52 -14.49
N SER A 585 29.28 -9.57 -15.21
CA SER A 585 29.71 -8.53 -16.15
C SER A 585 29.34 -8.82 -17.62
N ARG A 586 28.96 -10.06 -17.94
CA ARG A 586 28.64 -10.48 -19.30
C ARG A 586 27.28 -9.91 -19.76
N ARG A 587 27.24 -9.44 -21.01
CA ARG A 587 26.02 -9.04 -21.73
C ARG A 587 26.02 -9.69 -23.12
N GLN A 588 24.85 -10.04 -23.63
CA GLN A 588 24.67 -10.60 -24.96
C GLN A 588 25.15 -9.61 -26.03
N ARG A 589 25.90 -10.10 -27.02
CA ARG A 589 26.36 -9.30 -28.17
C ARG A 589 25.29 -9.28 -29.27
N PHE A 590 25.31 -8.25 -30.11
CA PHE A 590 24.24 -7.99 -31.09
C PHE A 590 24.01 -9.12 -32.11
N GLU A 591 25.07 -9.85 -32.47
CA GLU A 591 25.05 -10.95 -33.46
C GLU A 591 25.03 -12.35 -32.81
N GLU A 592 24.93 -12.41 -31.48
CA GLU A 592 25.08 -13.63 -30.68
C GLU A 592 23.70 -14.22 -30.37
N THR A 593 23.40 -15.41 -30.88
CA THR A 593 22.08 -16.03 -30.66
C THR A 593 21.87 -16.39 -29.19
N ILE A 594 20.61 -16.44 -28.74
CA ILE A 594 20.28 -16.75 -27.34
C ILE A 594 20.84 -18.12 -26.92
N GLN A 595 20.82 -19.10 -27.81
CA GLN A 595 21.34 -20.45 -27.57
C GLN A 595 22.88 -20.48 -27.45
N GLN A 596 23.59 -19.62 -28.20
CA GLN A 596 25.04 -19.44 -28.03
C GLN A 596 25.37 -18.68 -26.75
N TYR A 597 24.56 -17.68 -26.39
CA TYR A 597 24.71 -16.93 -25.15
C TYR A 597 24.46 -17.78 -23.90
N GLU A 598 23.53 -18.74 -23.98
CA GLU A 598 23.21 -19.71 -22.92
C GLU A 598 24.29 -20.80 -22.78
N ALA A 599 24.93 -21.22 -23.88
CA ALA A 599 25.96 -22.26 -23.86
C ALA A 599 27.30 -21.86 -23.19
N ASP A 600 27.54 -20.56 -23.04
CA ASP A 600 28.74 -19.97 -22.42
C ASP A 600 28.54 -19.64 -20.90
N ILE A 601 27.44 -20.07 -20.28
CA ILE A 601 27.02 -19.74 -18.89
C ILE A 601 26.92 -20.98 -18.00
#